data_AF-A0A8S2VAR1-F1
#
_entry.id   AF-A0A8S2VAR1-F1
#
_cell.length_a   1.000
_cell.length_b   1.000
_cell.length_c   1.000
_cell.angle_alpha   90.00
_cell.angle_beta   90.00
_cell.angle_gamma   90.00
#
_symmetry.space_group_name_H-M   'P 1'
#
loop_
_entity.id
_entity.type
_entity.pdbx_description
1 polymer ?
#
loop_
_entity_poly.entity_id
_entity_poly.type
_entity_poly.pdbx_seq_one_letter_code
_entity_poly.pdbx_strand_id
1 'polypeptide(L)' 'MKSLLFLSRQLTWRDVQHLTVLTAKRNQLFDPTKQHLWHINGAGLEFNHLFGYGVLDAGDMVQHA' A
#
# COMPACT_ATOMS: atom_id res chain seq x y z
N MET A 1 -0.47 7.18 -9.96
CA MET A 1 -0.30 6.04 -10.88
C MET A 1 0.37 6.40 -12.20
N LYS A 2 -0.07 7.44 -12.93
CA LYS A 2 0.61 7.85 -14.18
C LYS A 2 2.09 8.22 -14.01
N SER A 3 2.54 8.69 -12.84
CA SER A 3 3.95 9.02 -12.58
C SER A 3 4.86 7.80 -12.43
N LEU A 4 4.41 6.72 -11.76
CA LEU A 4 5.21 5.50 -11.55
C LEU A 4 5.51 4.75 -12.84
N LEU A 5 4.53 4.69 -13.76
CA LEU A 5 4.69 4.00 -15.04
C LEU A 5 5.75 4.64 -15.96
N PHE A 6 6.02 5.94 -15.81
CA PHE A 6 7.03 6.62 -16.61
C PHE A 6 8.45 6.46 -16.06
N LEU A 7 8.61 6.17 -14.77
CA LEU A 7 9.92 6.11 -14.12
C LEU A 7 10.66 4.78 -14.36
N SER A 8 9.94 3.66 -14.46
CA SER A 8 10.56 2.35 -14.59
C SER A 8 9.88 1.51 -15.69
N ARG A 9 10.38 1.57 -16.92
CA ARG A 9 9.91 0.74 -18.07
C ARG A 9 10.12 -0.77 -17.88
N GLN A 10 10.61 -1.20 -16.72
CA GLN A 10 10.96 -2.58 -16.37
C GLN A 10 10.04 -3.19 -15.30
N LEU A 11 9.19 -2.39 -14.65
CA LEU A 11 8.25 -2.91 -13.65
C LEU A 11 7.11 -3.66 -14.33
N THR A 12 6.89 -4.90 -13.88
CA THR A 12 5.68 -5.63 -14.22
C THR A 12 4.50 -5.11 -13.41
N TRP A 13 3.28 -5.48 -13.82
CA TRP A 13 2.08 -5.13 -13.06
C TRP A 13 2.10 -5.69 -11.62
N ARG A 14 2.78 -6.81 -11.38
CA ARG A 14 2.92 -7.38 -10.03
C ARG A 14 3.88 -6.55 -9.19
N ASP A 15 4.96 -6.05 -9.77
CA ASP A 15 5.92 -5.22 -9.03
C ASP A 15 5.24 -3.94 -8.54
N VAL A 16 4.37 -3.33 -9.38
CA VAL A 16 3.55 -2.18 -8.96
C VAL A 16 2.60 -2.54 -7.81
N GLN A 17 2.02 -3.73 -7.83
CA GLN A 17 1.19 -4.22 -6.72
C GLN A 17 2.03 -4.40 -5.45
N HIS A 18 3.21 -5.01 -5.54
CA HIS A 18 4.12 -5.20 -4.41
C HIS A 18 4.58 -3.87 -3.82
N LEU A 19 5.01 -2.93 -4.65
CA LEU A 19 5.36 -1.58 -4.23
C LEU A 19 4.20 -0.92 -3.48
N THR A 20 2.99 -1.00 -4.02
CA THR A 20 1.80 -0.43 -3.38
C THR A 20 1.56 -1.01 -2.00
N VAL A 21 1.70 -2.34 -1.84
CA VAL A 21 1.51 -3.01 -0.56
C VAL A 21 2.59 -2.65 0.45
N LEU A 22 3.86 -2.62 0.02
CA LEU A 22 5.00 -2.44 0.90
C LEU A 22 5.20 -1.00 1.37
N THR A 23 4.77 -0.02 0.59
CA THR A 23 4.98 1.40 0.91
C THR A 23 3.71 2.12 1.38
N ALA A 24 2.58 1.41 1.48
CA ALA A 24 1.34 1.99 1.99
C ALA A 24 1.45 2.31 3.50
N LYS A 25 0.75 3.36 3.93
CA LYS A 25 0.79 3.86 5.30
C LYS A 25 -0.60 3.94 5.90
N ARG A 26 -0.76 3.49 7.14
CA ARG A 26 -2.04 3.50 7.87
C ARG A 26 -2.66 4.89 7.99
N ASN A 27 -1.86 5.97 8.08
CA ASN A 27 -2.29 7.38 8.06
C ASN A 27 -3.58 7.70 8.82
N GLN A 28 -3.65 7.32 10.10
CA GLN A 28 -4.80 7.57 10.98
C GLN A 28 -6.15 7.06 10.43
N LEU A 29 -6.14 6.13 9.48
CA LEU A 29 -7.35 5.47 9.01
C LEU A 29 -7.88 4.55 10.10
N PHE A 30 -9.12 4.78 10.52
CA PHE A 30 -9.83 3.92 11.46
C PHE A 30 -11.30 3.82 11.05
N ASP A 31 -11.88 2.66 11.33
CA ASP A 31 -13.32 2.45 11.23
C ASP A 31 -14.01 3.01 12.49
N PRO A 32 -14.85 4.06 12.39
CA PRO A 32 -15.55 4.63 13.55
C PRO A 32 -16.48 3.63 14.24
N THR A 33 -16.99 2.64 13.51
CA THR A 33 -17.87 1.59 14.04
C THR A 33 -17.10 0.43 14.70
N LYS A 34 -15.77 0.41 14.53
CA LYS A 34 -14.85 -0.63 15.03
C LYS A 34 -15.19 -2.06 14.57
N GLN A 35 -15.89 -2.22 13.46
CA GLN A 35 -16.24 -3.52 12.88
C GLN A 35 -15.07 -4.13 12.08
N HIS A 36 -14.29 -3.25 11.44
CA HIS A 36 -13.11 -3.65 10.68
C HIS A 36 -11.87 -3.09 11.35
N LEU A 37 -11.20 -3.93 12.14
CA LEU A 37 -9.95 -3.59 12.81
C LEU A 37 -8.75 -3.79 11.87
N TRP A 38 -7.63 -3.20 12.25
CA TRP A 38 -6.34 -3.48 11.63
C TRP A 38 -5.81 -4.80 12.17
N HIS A 39 -5.30 -5.65 11.27
CA HIS A 39 -4.75 -6.96 11.59
C HIS A 39 -3.39 -7.13 10.92
N ILE A 40 -2.49 -7.86 11.57
CA ILE A 40 -1.21 -8.27 10.98
C ILE A 40 -1.44 -9.61 10.28
N ASN A 41 -1.09 -9.70 9.00
CA ASN A 41 -1.23 -10.93 8.21
C ASN A 41 -0.02 -11.87 8.37
N GLY A 42 -0.03 -13.02 7.68
CA GLY A 42 1.07 -13.99 7.74
C GLY A 42 2.41 -13.51 7.16
N ALA A 43 2.43 -12.38 6.44
CA ALA A 43 3.64 -11.73 5.94
C ALA A 43 4.15 -10.63 6.88
N GLY A 44 3.50 -10.40 8.03
CA GLY A 44 3.89 -9.36 8.98
C GLY A 44 3.42 -7.95 8.61
N LEU A 45 2.50 -7.81 7.65
CA LEU A 45 1.99 -6.52 7.20
C LEU A 45 0.63 -6.19 7.84
N GLU A 46 0.44 -4.93 8.22
CA GLU A 46 -0.86 -4.42 8.67
C GLU A 46 -1.84 -4.30 7.49
N PHE A 47 -3.05 -4.81 7.68
CA PHE A 47 -4.14 -4.74 6.72
C PHE A 47 -5.47 -4.44 7.42
N ASN A 48 -6.37 -3.78 6.71
CA ASN A 48 -7.74 -3.54 7.11
C ASN A 48 -8.71 -3.82 5.95
N HIS A 49 -9.86 -4.42 6.25
CA HIS A 49 -10.85 -4.77 5.22
C HIS A 49 -11.41 -3.59 4.43
N LEU A 50 -11.46 -2.39 5.02
CA LEU A 50 -11.93 -1.16 4.35
C LEU A 50 -10.80 -0.44 3.61
N PHE A 51 -9.58 -0.51 4.15
CA PHE A 51 -8.48 0.37 3.73
C PHE A 51 -7.33 -0.35 3.03
N GLY A 52 -7.39 -1.68 2.90
CA GLY A 52 -6.27 -2.44 2.39
C GLY A 52 -5.05 -2.33 3.31
N TYR A 53 -3.88 -2.04 2.72
CA TYR A 53 -2.64 -1.77 3.46
C TYR A 53 -2.49 -0.29 3.87
N GLY A 54 -3.46 0.57 3.53
CA GLY A 54 -3.48 1.99 3.89
C GLY A 54 -3.41 2.93 2.69
N VAL A 55 -3.03 4.17 2.96
CA VAL A 55 -2.89 5.23 1.96
C VAL A 55 -1.63 5.00 1.14
N LEU A 56 -1.77 5.10 -0.19
CA LEU A 56 -0.66 5.02 -1.13
C LEU A 56 0.30 6.20 -0.95
N ASP A 57 1.58 5.90 -0.73
CA ASP A 57 2.65 6.92 -0.66
C ASP A 57 3.47 6.91 -1.96
N ALA A 58 3.19 7.87 -2.84
CA ALA A 58 3.87 7.95 -4.13
C ALA A 58 5.36 8.30 -4.01
N GLY A 59 5.78 9.01 -2.96
CA GLY A 59 7.19 9.34 -2.76
C GLY A 59 7.98 8.10 -2.36
N ASP A 60 7.42 7.34 -1.43
CA ASP A 60 8.01 6.10 -0.92
C ASP A 60 8.03 5.00 -1.99
N MET A 61 6.97 4.90 -2.80
CA MET A 61 6.95 4.02 -3.97
C MET A 61 8.05 4.33 -4.98
N VAL A 62 8.39 5.61 -5.21
CA VAL A 62 9.45 6.00 -6.14
C VAL A 62 10.84 5.75 -5.55
N GLN A 63 11.00 5.83 -4.23
CA GLN A 63 12.27 5.50 -3.56
C GLN A 63 12.58 4.00 -3.57
N HIS A 64 11.55 3.16 -3.62
CA HIS A 64 11.65 1.70 -3.57
C HIS A 64 11.46 1.01 -4.94
N ALA A 65 11.15 1.78 -6.00
CA ALA A 65 10.99 1.31 -7.38
C ALA A 65 12.30 1.29 -8.16
#